data_AF-A0A7S0LPH0-F1
#
_entry.id   AF-A0A7S0LPH0-F1
#
_cell.length_a   1.000
_cell.length_b   1.000
_cell.length_c   1.000
_cell.angle_alpha   90.00
_cell.angle_beta   90.00
_cell.angle_gamma   90.00
#
_symmetry.space_group_name_H-M   'P 1'
#
loop_
_entity.id
_entity.type
_entity.pdbx_description
1 polymer ?
#
loop_
_entity_poly.entity_id
_entity_poly.type
_entity_poly.pdbx_seq_one_letter_code
_entity_poly.pdbx_strand_id
1 'polypeptide(L)'
;HVGAAHGVSSCEVLREELAEQLRRDLIASGSAVRSKDFVTERRETAWQSDSATPFCYADKTMTGGRLSPSVVRVREALASGIGRHYDSVLINVYPDGESARCFHS
;
A
#
# COMPACT_ATOMS: atom_id res chain seq x y z
N HIS A 1 33.18 23.48 0.27
CA HIS A 1 32.74 22.12 -0.11
C HIS A 1 32.34 21.38 1.14
N VAL A 2 31.05 21.14 1.35
CA VAL A 2 30.54 20.30 2.44
C VAL A 2 29.78 19.17 1.75
N GLY A 3 30.22 17.94 1.98
CA GLY A 3 29.74 16.75 1.27
C GLY A 3 28.26 16.50 1.53
N ALA A 4 27.53 16.23 0.45
CA ALA A 4 26.20 15.64 0.52
C ALA A 4 26.35 14.22 1.08
N ALA A 5 26.02 14.02 2.36
CA ALA A 5 25.72 12.69 2.84
C ALA A 5 24.51 12.18 2.04
N HIS A 6 24.71 11.15 1.24
CA HIS A 6 23.62 10.43 0.57
C HIS A 6 22.77 9.72 1.63
N GLY A 7 21.84 10.46 2.23
CA GLY A 7 20.78 9.90 3.05
C GLY A 7 19.85 9.10 2.15
N VAL A 8 19.56 7.87 2.54
CA VAL A 8 18.52 7.02 1.93
C VAL A 8 17.22 7.83 1.87
N SER A 9 16.56 7.84 0.72
CA SER A 9 15.30 8.56 0.54
C SER A 9 14.24 8.01 1.48
N SER A 10 13.34 8.85 2.01
CA SER A 10 12.23 8.39 2.85
C SER A 10 11.36 7.33 2.17
N CYS A 11 11.32 7.34 0.83
CA CYS A 11 10.62 6.32 0.05
C CYS A 11 11.35 4.97 0.02
N GLU A 12 12.69 4.98 0.02
CA GLU A 12 13.51 3.76 0.06
C GLU A 12 13.38 3.09 1.43
N VAL A 13 13.44 3.86 2.52
CA VAL A 13 13.19 3.36 3.89
C VAL A 13 11.81 2.71 3.99
N LEU A 14 10.76 3.39 3.49
CA LEU A 14 9.42 2.81 3.49
C LEU A 14 9.36 1.53 2.66
N ARG A 15 10.02 1.48 1.50
CA ARG A 15 10.03 0.28 0.65
C ARG A 15 10.70 -0.91 1.35
N GLU A 16 11.78 -0.67 2.09
CA GLU A 16 12.45 -1.70 2.91
C GLU A 16 11.55 -2.21 4.04
N GLU A 17 10.89 -1.30 4.79
CA GLU A 17 9.93 -1.65 5.84
C GLU A 17 8.76 -2.50 5.32
N LEU A 18 8.44 -2.37 4.04
CA LEU A 18 7.33 -3.07 3.38
C LEU A 18 7.78 -4.31 2.58
N ALA A 19 9.07 -4.60 2.46
CA ALA A 19 9.58 -5.61 1.52
C ALA A 19 8.94 -7.00 1.71
N GLU A 20 8.73 -7.40 2.96
CA GLU A 20 8.09 -8.68 3.29
C GLU A 20 6.57 -8.68 3.09
N GLN A 21 5.95 -7.54 2.86
CA GLN A 21 4.50 -7.38 2.75
C GLN A 21 4.04 -7.04 1.33
N LEU A 22 4.90 -6.43 0.53
CA LEU A 22 4.59 -6.04 -0.85
C LEU A 22 4.39 -7.27 -1.73
N ARG A 23 3.25 -7.32 -2.42
CA ARG A 23 2.92 -8.38 -3.38
C ARG A 23 2.33 -7.76 -4.63
N ARG A 24 2.58 -8.39 -5.79
CA ARG A 24 1.76 -8.15 -6.98
C ARG A 24 0.60 -9.10 -6.97
N ASP A 25 -0.54 -8.56 -7.30
CA ASP A 25 -1.83 -9.14 -7.00
C ASP A 25 -2.47 -9.68 -8.29
N LEU A 26 -3.03 -10.89 -8.31
CA LEU A 26 -3.80 -11.40 -9.47
C LEU A 26 -5.26 -10.96 -9.38
N ILE A 27 -5.71 -10.01 -10.19
CA ILE A 27 -7.11 -9.53 -10.17
C ILE A 27 -7.88 -10.06 -11.37
N ALA A 28 -9.20 -10.17 -11.26
CA ALA A 28 -10.05 -10.39 -12.42
C ALA A 28 -9.90 -9.20 -13.39
N SER A 29 -9.79 -9.50 -14.69
CA SER A 29 -9.76 -8.48 -15.73
C SER A 29 -11.15 -7.83 -15.90
N GLY A 30 -11.21 -6.51 -16.07
CA GLY A 30 -12.47 -5.78 -16.22
C GLY A 30 -13.00 -5.17 -14.92
N SER A 31 -13.52 -3.95 -15.01
CA SER A 31 -13.82 -3.09 -13.86
C SER A 31 -15.19 -3.33 -13.20
N ALA A 32 -16.02 -4.25 -13.70
CA ALA A 32 -17.40 -4.40 -13.22
C ALA A 32 -18.07 -5.77 -13.47
N VAL A 33 -17.46 -6.69 -14.21
CA VAL A 33 -18.04 -8.00 -14.55
C VAL A 33 -17.05 -9.08 -14.15
N ARG A 34 -17.52 -10.17 -13.53
CA ARG A 34 -16.71 -11.37 -13.25
C ARG A 34 -16.13 -11.90 -14.56
N SER A 35 -14.96 -11.41 -14.95
CA SER A 35 -14.17 -12.06 -15.98
C SER A 35 -13.57 -13.33 -15.41
N LYS A 36 -13.47 -14.36 -16.25
CA LYS A 36 -12.72 -15.57 -15.92
C LYS A 36 -11.22 -15.40 -16.15
N ASP A 37 -10.82 -14.29 -16.79
CA ASP A 37 -9.44 -14.00 -17.11
C ASP A 37 -8.84 -13.15 -15.99
N PHE A 38 -7.70 -13.60 -15.46
CA PHE A 38 -6.96 -12.91 -14.40
C PHE A 38 -5.75 -12.18 -15.00
N VAL A 39 -5.45 -11.01 -14.46
CA VAL A 39 -4.26 -10.23 -14.80
C VAL A 39 -3.47 -9.92 -13.55
N THR A 40 -2.14 -10.02 -13.65
CA THR A 40 -1.25 -9.56 -12.58
C THR A 40 -1.24 -8.04 -12.56
N GLU A 41 -1.54 -7.45 -11.41
CA GLU A 41 -1.43 -6.02 -11.21
C GLU A 41 0.03 -5.58 -11.38
N ARG A 42 0.21 -4.47 -12.08
CA ARG A 42 1.54 -3.87 -12.27
C ARG A 42 2.06 -3.22 -10.98
N ARG A 43 1.13 -2.72 -10.15
CA ARG A 43 1.44 -2.18 -8.83
C ARG A 43 1.65 -3.28 -7.80
N GLU A 44 2.48 -2.98 -6.82
CA GLU A 44 2.61 -3.79 -5.62
C GLU A 44 1.69 -3.22 -4.53
N THR A 45 1.08 -4.09 -3.75
CA THR A 45 0.15 -3.72 -2.68
C THR A 45 0.65 -4.26 -1.34
N ALA A 46 0.36 -3.54 -0.27
CA ALA A 46 0.52 -4.03 1.10
C ALA A 46 -0.65 -3.53 1.96
N TRP A 47 -1.26 -4.44 2.72
CA TRP A 47 -2.29 -4.12 3.70
C TRP A 47 -1.69 -4.19 5.10
N GLN A 48 -1.72 -3.06 5.82
CA GLN A 48 -1.29 -2.98 7.21
C GLN A 48 -2.47 -2.59 8.09
N SER A 49 -2.58 -3.21 9.25
CA SER A 49 -3.67 -2.95 10.19
C SER A 49 -3.23 -3.25 11.62
N ASP A 50 -3.60 -2.37 12.55
CA ASP A 50 -3.54 -2.63 14.00
C ASP A 50 -4.75 -3.44 14.50
N SER A 51 -5.77 -3.61 13.64
CA SER A 51 -6.91 -4.49 13.89
C SER A 51 -6.67 -5.89 13.30
N ALA A 52 -7.28 -6.92 13.90
CA ALA A 52 -7.33 -8.26 13.34
C ALA A 52 -8.31 -8.39 12.15
N THR A 53 -8.95 -7.29 11.74
CA THR A 53 -9.95 -7.28 10.68
C THR A 53 -9.27 -7.43 9.31
N PRO A 54 -9.62 -8.45 8.52
CA PRO A 54 -9.13 -8.54 7.16
C PRO A 54 -9.82 -7.51 6.27
N PHE A 55 -9.13 -7.07 5.22
CA PHE A 55 -9.70 -6.19 4.20
C PHE A 55 -10.09 -6.98 2.96
N CYS A 56 -11.34 -6.85 2.54
CA CYS A 56 -11.84 -7.50 1.33
C CYS A 56 -11.84 -6.52 0.16
N TYR A 57 -11.10 -6.84 -0.92
CA TYR A 57 -11.00 -6.00 -2.11
C TYR A 57 -10.92 -6.85 -3.38
N ALA A 58 -11.79 -6.58 -4.35
CA ALA A 58 -11.79 -7.25 -5.67
C ALA A 58 -11.71 -8.79 -5.57
N ASP A 59 -12.63 -9.40 -4.79
CA ASP A 59 -12.69 -10.84 -4.50
C ASP A 59 -11.48 -11.42 -3.75
N LYS A 60 -10.64 -10.55 -3.14
CA LYS A 60 -9.49 -10.96 -2.32
C LYS A 60 -9.69 -10.58 -0.87
N THR A 61 -9.11 -11.39 0.00
CA THR A 61 -9.01 -11.11 1.43
C THR A 61 -7.55 -10.82 1.77
N MET A 62 -7.26 -9.60 2.18
CA MET A 62 -5.94 -9.17 2.63
C MET A 62 -5.88 -9.26 4.15
N THR A 63 -5.06 -10.16 4.67
CA THR A 63 -4.79 -10.26 6.11
C THR A 63 -3.74 -9.23 6.51
N GLY A 64 -4.04 -8.39 7.50
CA GLY A 64 -3.20 -7.25 7.88
C GLY A 64 -1.82 -7.67 8.38
N GLY A 65 -0.78 -7.02 7.85
CA GLY A 65 0.52 -6.94 8.50
C GLY A 65 0.52 -5.88 9.60
N ARG A 66 1.51 -5.93 10.50
CA ARG A 66 1.72 -4.85 11.48
C ARG A 66 2.02 -3.53 10.75
N LEU A 67 1.56 -2.42 11.32
CA LEU A 67 1.92 -1.09 10.82
C LEU A 67 3.44 -0.90 10.91
N SER A 68 4.04 -0.48 9.79
CA SER A 68 5.46 -0.09 9.75
C SER A 68 5.71 1.22 10.51
N PRO A 69 6.93 1.47 11.00
CA PRO A 69 7.27 2.71 11.69
C PRO A 69 6.93 3.97 10.89
N SER A 70 7.16 3.95 9.57
CA SER A 70 6.83 5.08 8.70
C SER A 70 5.32 5.31 8.60
N VAL A 71 4.53 4.25 8.50
CA VAL A 71 3.07 4.34 8.48
C VAL A 71 2.53 4.85 9.81
N VAL A 72 3.08 4.40 10.94
CA VAL A 72 2.71 4.94 12.27
C VAL A 72 2.95 6.44 12.33
N ARG A 73 4.12 6.93 11.89
CA ARG A 73 4.41 8.37 11.87
C ARG A 73 3.42 9.17 11.04
N VAL A 74 3.05 8.67 9.86
CA VAL A 74 2.03 9.32 9.01
C VAL A 74 0.66 9.31 9.68
N ARG A 75 0.26 8.19 10.27
CA ARG A 75 -1.02 8.08 11.00
C ARG A 75 -1.10 9.08 12.15
N GLU A 76 -0.07 9.18 12.98
CA GLU A 76 -0.06 10.11 14.12
C GLU A 76 -0.13 11.57 13.65
N ALA A 77 0.59 11.91 12.57
CA ALA A 77 0.51 13.24 11.97
C ALA A 77 -0.90 13.55 11.43
N LEU A 78 -1.56 12.58 10.78
CA LEU A 78 -2.95 12.73 10.33
C LEU A 78 -3.90 12.86 11.52
N ALA A 79 -3.75 12.04 12.55
CA ALA A 79 -4.59 12.10 13.74
C ALA A 79 -4.50 13.46 14.43
N SER A 80 -3.29 14.02 14.55
CA SER A 80 -3.09 15.37 15.10
C SER A 80 -3.64 16.47 14.19
N GLY A 81 -3.48 16.33 12.87
CA GLY A 81 -3.85 17.39 11.92
C GLY A 81 -5.34 17.45 11.56
N ILE A 82 -6.01 16.31 11.46
CA ILE A 82 -7.41 16.21 11.03
C ILE A 82 -8.35 15.59 12.08
N GLY A 83 -7.83 15.23 13.27
CA GLY A 83 -8.61 14.68 14.37
C GLY A 83 -9.18 13.29 14.11
N ARG A 84 -8.62 12.53 13.17
CA ARG A 84 -9.10 11.20 12.79
C ARG A 84 -8.00 10.16 12.94
N HIS A 85 -8.31 9.09 13.65
CA HIS A 85 -7.46 7.93 13.78
C HIS A 85 -7.87 6.85 12.77
N TYR A 86 -6.90 6.31 12.04
CA TYR A 86 -7.09 5.21 11.11
C TYR A 86 -6.35 3.98 11.65
N ASP A 87 -7.06 2.86 11.78
CA ASP A 87 -6.48 1.61 12.28
C ASP A 87 -5.75 0.81 11.20
N SER A 88 -5.96 1.17 9.93
CA SER A 88 -5.51 0.37 8.79
C SER A 88 -5.14 1.25 7.59
N VAL A 89 -4.28 0.72 6.72
CA VAL A 89 -3.85 1.38 5.49
C VAL A 89 -3.63 0.36 4.36
N LEU A 90 -4.08 0.73 3.16
CA LEU A 90 -3.69 0.08 1.92
C LEU A 90 -2.62 0.91 1.22
N ILE A 91 -1.44 0.33 1.06
CA ILE A 91 -0.30 0.95 0.38
C ILE A 91 -0.25 0.42 -1.04
N ASN A 92 -0.13 1.33 -2.01
CA ASN A 92 0.03 1.02 -3.42
C ASN A 92 1.37 1.59 -3.90
N VAL A 93 2.25 0.72 -4.36
CA VAL A 93 3.55 1.10 -4.91
C VAL A 93 3.51 0.93 -6.42
N TYR A 94 3.74 2.03 -7.13
CA TYR A 94 3.77 2.09 -8.58
C TYR A 94 5.25 2.14 -9.01
N PRO A 95 5.83 1.00 -9.44
CA PRO A 95 7.28 0.90 -9.70
C PRO A 95 7.68 1.63 -10.99
N ASP A 96 6.75 1.72 -11.94
CA ASP A 96 6.86 2.49 -13.16
C ASP A 96 5.75 3.55 -13.16
N GLY A 97 6.06 4.76 -13.64
CA GLY A 97 5.08 5.85 -13.76
C GLY A 97 3.94 5.58 -14.75
N GLU A 98 3.90 4.37 -15.32
CA GLU A 98 2.88 3.88 -16.25
C GLU A 98 1.82 3.01 -15.55
N SER A 99 2.03 2.69 -14.27
CA SER A 99 1.06 1.96 -13.46
C SER A 99 0.10 2.94 -12.79
N ALA A 100 -1.18 2.86 -13.14
CA ALA A 100 -2.25 3.63 -12.50
C ALA A 100 -3.45 2.73 -12.22
N ARG A 101 -4.23 3.09 -11.20
CA ARG A 101 -5.53 2.46 -10.96
C ARG A 101 -6.56 3.07 -11.92
N CYS A 102 -7.25 2.24 -12.69
CA CYS A 102 -8.42 2.68 -13.47
C CYS A 102 -9.52 3.20 -12.52
N PHE A 103 -10.41 4.07 -13.02
CA PHE A 103 -11.49 4.66 -12.23
C PHE A 103 -12.32 3.59 -11.51
N HIS A 104 -12.54 3.76 -10.20
CA HIS A 104 -13.33 2.86 -9.36
C HIS A 104 -13.98 3.67 -8.22
N SER A 105 -15.07 3.15 -7.66
CA SER A 105 -15.71 3.63 -6.42
C SER A 105 -15.28 2.78 -5.24
#